data_AF-A0AAF0R5E3-F1
#
_entry.id   AF-A0AAF0R5E3-F1
#
_cell.length_a   1.000
_cell.length_b   1.000
_cell.length_c   1.000
_cell.angle_alpha   90.00
_cell.angle_beta   90.00
_cell.angle_gamma   90.00
#
_symmetry.space_group_name_H-M   'P 1'
#
loop_
_entity.id
_entity.type
_entity.pdbx_description
1 polymer ?
#
loop_
_entity_poly.entity_id
_entity_poly.type
_entity_poly.pdbx_seq_one_letter_code
_entity_poly.pdbx_strand_id
1 'polypeptide(L)'
;MVSKASYDSCNTTSPINTISNGPARIRLTNSSEHYYMCTFPRHYSLGQKLAINVTGTDVTAPMPSTASSPSSPTVPSSDSPINSPPAPSASAPSLVLAALPLTFLSFALVKLLN
;
A
#
# COMPACT_ATOMS: atom_id res chain seq x y z
N MET A 1 0.11 5.78 -14.43
CA MET A 1 -0.63 5.75 -15.71
C MET A 1 0.28 5.19 -16.78
N VAL A 2 -0.27 4.38 -17.67
CA VAL A 2 0.43 3.75 -18.79
C VAL A 2 -0.42 3.88 -20.05
N SER A 3 0.17 3.63 -21.22
CA SER A 3 -0.61 3.46 -22.45
C SER A 3 -1.42 2.16 -22.41
N LYS A 4 -2.43 2.02 -23.28
CA LYS A 4 -3.16 0.76 -23.46
C LYS A 4 -2.22 -0.40 -23.81
N ALA A 5 -1.29 -0.18 -24.73
CA ALA A 5 -0.34 -1.21 -25.15
C ALA A 5 0.55 -1.67 -23.98
N SER A 6 1.03 -0.74 -23.16
CA SER A 6 1.79 -1.06 -21.94
C SER A 6 0.92 -1.76 -20.89
N TYR A 7 -0.36 -1.40 -20.80
CA TYR A 7 -1.34 -2.08 -19.95
C TYR A 7 -1.52 -3.56 -20.33
N ASP A 8 -1.75 -3.81 -21.62
CA ASP A 8 -2.02 -5.16 -22.14
C ASP A 8 -0.77 -6.05 -22.08
N SER A 9 0.39 -5.50 -22.45
CA SER A 9 1.68 -6.21 -22.44
C SER A 9 2.34 -6.28 -21.06
N CYS A 10 1.74 -5.68 -20.03
CA CYS A 10 2.32 -5.57 -18.71
C CYS A 10 3.72 -4.91 -18.69
N ASN A 11 3.94 -3.95 -19.59
CA ASN A 11 5.19 -3.20 -19.68
C ASN A 11 5.19 -2.03 -18.70
N THR A 12 6.14 -2.05 -17.75
CA THR A 12 6.29 -1.04 -16.70
C THR A 12 7.48 -0.10 -16.91
N THR A 13 8.19 -0.22 -18.03
CA THR A 13 9.47 0.48 -18.29
C THR A 13 9.28 1.97 -18.58
N SER A 14 8.12 2.38 -19.09
CA SER A 14 7.87 3.77 -19.48
C SER A 14 6.46 4.23 -19.06
N PRO A 15 6.21 4.41 -17.74
CA PRO A 15 4.95 4.96 -17.27
C PRO A 15 4.82 6.43 -17.70
N ILE A 16 3.60 6.83 -18.04
CA ILE A 16 3.24 8.23 -18.31
C ILE A 16 3.30 9.04 -17.01
N ASN A 17 2.91 8.42 -15.89
CA ASN A 17 2.94 9.04 -14.57
C ASN A 17 3.04 7.95 -13.49
N THR A 18 3.78 8.23 -12.41
CA THR A 18 3.98 7.30 -11.28
C THR A 18 3.63 7.99 -9.97
N ILE A 19 2.88 7.29 -9.11
CA ILE A 19 2.61 7.69 -7.73
C ILE A 19 3.10 6.55 -6.84
N SER A 20 4.06 6.82 -5.97
CA SER A 20 4.67 5.83 -5.06
C SER A 20 4.18 5.92 -3.62
N ASN A 21 3.48 7.01 -3.27
CA ASN A 21 3.02 7.28 -1.91
C ASN A 21 1.50 7.17 -1.84
N GLY A 22 1.00 6.60 -0.73
CA GLY A 22 -0.42 6.46 -0.46
C GLY A 22 -0.98 7.53 0.50
N PRO A 23 -2.31 7.76 0.49
CA PRO A 23 -3.28 7.25 -0.48
C PRO A 23 -3.20 8.01 -1.81
N ALA A 24 -3.22 7.28 -2.93
CA ALA A 24 -3.19 7.89 -4.25
C ALA A 24 -4.55 8.53 -4.60
N ARG A 25 -4.55 9.81 -4.98
CA ARG A 25 -5.72 10.53 -5.49
C ARG A 25 -5.44 11.02 -6.91
N ILE A 26 -6.25 10.60 -7.87
CA ILE A 26 -6.11 10.94 -9.28
C ILE A 26 -7.42 11.53 -9.76
N ARG A 27 -7.37 12.75 -10.29
CA ARG A 27 -8.53 13.42 -10.88
C ARG A 27 -8.62 13.08 -12.37
N LEU A 28 -9.78 12.62 -12.81
CA LEU A 28 -10.05 12.30 -14.21
C LEU A 28 -10.84 13.48 -14.81
N THR A 29 -10.21 14.24 -15.71
CA THR A 29 -10.80 15.48 -16.24
C THR A 29 -11.36 15.32 -17.65
N ASN A 30 -10.89 14.34 -18.40
CA ASN A 30 -11.20 14.19 -19.81
C ASN A 30 -11.97 12.89 -20.05
N SER A 31 -12.93 12.92 -20.98
CA SER A 31 -13.57 11.70 -21.46
C SER A 31 -12.58 10.90 -22.30
N SER A 32 -11.95 9.91 -21.68
CA SER A 32 -11.02 9.01 -22.35
C SER A 32 -10.80 7.75 -21.51
N GLU A 33 -10.17 6.76 -22.13
CA GLU A 33 -9.66 5.59 -21.42
C GLU A 33 -8.39 5.93 -20.64
N HIS A 34 -8.33 5.48 -19.39
CA HIS A 34 -7.19 5.65 -18.50
C HIS A 34 -6.77 4.28 -17.96
N TYR A 35 -5.47 3.99 -18.03
CA TYR A 35 -4.91 2.72 -17.63
C TYR A 35 -3.89 2.90 -16.50
N TYR A 36 -4.09 2.16 -15.41
CA TYR A 36 -3.26 2.18 -14.22
C TYR A 36 -2.84 0.75 -13.86
N MET A 37 -1.62 0.58 -13.39
CA MET A 37 -1.15 -0.68 -12.84
C MET A 37 -0.08 -0.44 -11.78
N CYS A 38 0.08 -1.40 -10.88
CA CYS A 38 1.20 -1.43 -9.96
C CYS A 38 2.47 -1.86 -10.72
N THR A 39 3.55 -1.07 -10.63
CA THR A 39 4.80 -1.36 -11.35
C THR A 39 5.71 -2.33 -10.60
N PHE A 40 5.35 -2.72 -9.38
CA PHE A 40 6.07 -3.75 -8.64
C PHE A 40 5.95 -5.10 -9.36
N PRO A 41 7.08 -5.84 -9.52
CA PRO A 41 7.06 -7.14 -10.15
C PRO A 41 5.98 -8.04 -9.55
N ARG A 42 5.35 -8.85 -10.41
CA ARG A 42 4.27 -9.78 -10.06
C ARG A 42 2.93 -9.13 -9.69
N HIS A 43 2.88 -7.93 -9.12
CA HIS A 43 1.63 -7.30 -8.66
C HIS A 43 0.63 -7.09 -9.82
N TYR A 44 1.09 -6.54 -10.94
CA TYR A 44 0.24 -6.36 -12.13
C TYR A 44 -0.26 -7.69 -12.71
N SER A 45 0.59 -8.73 -12.71
CA SER A 45 0.25 -10.05 -13.28
C SER A 45 -0.76 -10.79 -12.40
N LEU A 46 -0.81 -10.48 -11.11
CA LEU A 46 -1.83 -10.96 -10.17
C LEU A 46 -3.09 -10.10 -10.19
N GLY A 47 -3.22 -9.16 -11.14
CA GLY A 47 -4.42 -8.37 -11.32
C GLY A 47 -4.42 -7.00 -10.64
N GLN A 48 -3.30 -6.52 -10.08
CA GLN A 48 -3.21 -5.14 -9.59
C GLN A 48 -3.07 -4.15 -10.75
N LYS A 49 -4.14 -4.05 -11.54
CA LYS A 49 -4.30 -3.19 -12.70
C LYS A 49 -5.75 -2.73 -12.82
N LEU A 50 -5.96 -1.51 -13.31
CA LEU A 50 -7.26 -0.86 -13.39
C LEU A 50 -7.36 -0.11 -14.71
N ALA A 51 -8.39 -0.40 -15.49
CA ALA A 51 -8.77 0.33 -16.68
C ALA A 51 -10.07 1.10 -16.38
N ILE A 52 -10.10 2.39 -16.71
CA ILE A 52 -11.25 3.27 -16.49
C ILE A 52 -11.60 3.90 -17.82
N ASN A 53 -12.86 3.78 -18.24
CA ASN A 53 -13.40 4.52 -19.37
C ASN A 53 -14.22 5.70 -18.85
N VAL A 54 -13.73 6.92 -19.03
CA VAL A 54 -14.43 8.13 -18.63
C VAL A 54 -15.31 8.60 -19.79
N THR A 55 -16.61 8.71 -19.56
CA THR A 55 -17.59 9.13 -20.57
C THR A 55 -18.24 10.46 -20.18
N GLY A 56 -18.55 11.31 -21.17
CA GLY A 56 -19.29 12.57 -21.00
C GLY A 56 -18.41 13.83 -21.08
N THR A 57 -18.97 14.94 -21.56
CA THR A 57 -18.28 16.24 -21.67
C THR A 57 -18.68 17.18 -20.53
N ASP A 58 -17.67 17.74 -19.87
CA ASP A 58 -17.70 18.87 -18.93
C ASP A 58 -18.17 18.68 -17.48
N VAL A 59 -17.17 18.82 -16.61
CA VAL A 59 -17.09 19.73 -15.44
C VAL A 59 -18.42 20.15 -14.80
N THR A 60 -19.07 19.25 -14.08
CA THR A 60 -19.66 19.47 -12.74
C THR A 60 -20.08 18.10 -12.21
N ALA A 61 -19.13 17.27 -11.78
CA ALA A 61 -19.48 16.26 -10.80
C ALA A 61 -19.76 17.02 -9.49
N PRO A 62 -20.93 16.85 -8.83
CA PRO A 62 -21.12 17.42 -7.50
C PRO A 62 -19.98 16.91 -6.61
N MET A 63 -19.23 17.84 -6.02
CA MET A 63 -18.18 17.50 -5.08
C MET A 63 -18.83 16.68 -3.96
N PRO A 64 -18.39 15.44 -3.69
CA PRO A 64 -18.86 14.74 -2.51
C PRO A 64 -18.52 15.61 -1.31
N SER A 65 -19.54 15.95 -0.52
CA SER A 65 -19.39 16.73 0.69
C SER A 65 -18.25 16.13 1.51
N THR A 66 -17.30 16.95 1.93
CA THR A 66 -16.23 16.52 2.85
C THR A 66 -16.91 16.00 4.11
N ALA A 67 -16.92 14.68 4.30
CA ALA A 67 -17.24 14.12 5.60
C ALA A 67 -16.19 14.67 6.58
N SER A 68 -16.65 15.45 7.56
CA SER A 68 -15.80 15.98 8.61
C SER A 68 -15.03 14.82 9.24
N SER A 69 -13.70 14.91 9.25
CA SER A 69 -12.88 14.00 10.04
C SER A 69 -13.36 14.07 11.49
N PRO A 70 -13.57 12.94 12.19
CA PRO A 70 -13.89 12.99 13.60
C PRO A 70 -12.75 13.71 14.33
N SER A 71 -13.10 14.74 15.11
CA SER A 71 -12.16 15.46 15.95
C SER A 71 -11.51 14.49 16.93
N SER A 72 -10.18 14.47 16.98
CA SER A 72 -9.45 13.83 18.07
C SER A 72 -9.91 14.45 19.40
N PRO A 73 -10.15 13.65 20.45
CA PRO A 73 -10.49 14.22 21.75
C PRO A 73 -9.30 15.04 22.28
N THR A 74 -9.55 16.30 22.60
CA THR A 74 -8.63 17.16 23.34
C THR A 74 -8.41 16.56 24.73
N VAL A 75 -7.20 16.07 25.00
CA VAL A 75 -6.76 15.77 26.37
C VAL A 75 -6.66 17.10 27.13
N PRO A 76 -7.33 17.26 28.29
CA PRO A 76 -7.12 18.43 29.13
C PRO A 76 -5.72 18.36 29.75
N SER A 77 -4.90 19.39 29.49
CA SER A 77 -3.66 19.64 30.20
C SER A 77 -3.98 19.93 31.67
N SER A 78 -3.68 18.99 32.56
CA SER A 78 -3.64 19.28 33.99
C SER A 78 -2.20 19.61 34.37
N ASP A 79 -1.96 20.90 34.56
CA ASP A 79 -0.73 21.47 35.11
C ASP A 79 -0.64 21.09 36.60
N SER A 80 0.43 20.38 36.99
CA SER A 80 0.82 20.17 38.38
C SER A 80 2.30 19.77 38.46
N PRO A 81 3.04 20.24 39.48
CA PRO A 81 4.47 20.53 39.39
C PRO A 81 5.40 19.30 39.46
N ILE A 82 6.57 19.49 38.84
CA ILE A 82 7.76 18.63 38.84
C ILE A 82 8.15 18.19 40.27
N ASN A 83 8.32 16.88 40.46
CA ASN A 83 9.39 16.32 41.29
C ASN A 83 9.66 14.86 40.86
N SER A 84 10.79 14.65 40.20
CA SER A 84 11.26 13.31 39.78
C SER A 84 11.89 12.54 40.95
N PRO A 85 11.60 11.25 41.10
CA PRO A 85 12.52 10.28 41.71
C PRO A 85 13.21 9.41 40.63
N PRO A 86 14.36 8.78 40.95
CA PRO A 86 15.27 8.21 39.96
C PRO A 86 14.75 6.92 39.30
N ALA A 87 15.27 6.64 38.10
CA ALA A 87 14.94 5.47 37.30
C ALA A 87 15.30 4.14 38.00
N PRO A 88 14.41 3.14 38.05
CA PRO A 88 14.83 1.77 38.24
C PRO A 88 15.38 1.23 36.92
N SER A 89 16.69 0.95 36.94
CA SER A 89 17.34 0.05 36.01
C SER A 89 16.85 -1.40 36.22
N ALA A 90 16.94 -2.19 35.15
CA ALA A 90 16.82 -3.66 35.11
C ALA A 90 15.42 -4.29 35.19
N SER A 91 14.97 -4.85 34.06
CA SER A 91 15.16 -6.27 33.74
C SER A 91 14.04 -6.72 32.80
N ALA A 92 14.32 -6.82 31.50
CA ALA A 92 13.43 -7.55 30.60
C ALA A 92 13.63 -9.05 30.86
N PRO A 93 12.58 -9.84 31.17
CA PRO A 93 12.72 -11.27 31.17
C PRO A 93 12.87 -11.73 29.71
N SER A 94 14.08 -12.12 29.32
CA SER A 94 14.22 -13.10 28.24
C SER A 94 13.66 -14.42 28.73
N LEU A 95 12.63 -14.92 28.06
CA LEU A 95 12.38 -16.36 28.00
C LEU A 95 12.41 -16.79 26.53
N VAL A 96 13.22 -17.80 26.35
CA VAL A 96 13.83 -18.25 25.12
C VAL A 96 13.07 -19.47 24.63
N LEU A 97 13.11 -19.66 23.31
CA LEU A 97 13.31 -20.94 22.62
C LEU A 97 12.10 -21.66 21.99
N ALA A 98 12.27 -21.84 20.68
CA ALA A 98 11.98 -23.00 19.84
C ALA A 98 10.54 -23.29 19.41
N ALA A 99 10.29 -23.13 18.11
CA ALA A 99 10.28 -24.27 17.19
C ALA A 99 10.29 -23.80 15.73
N LEU A 100 11.36 -24.13 15.00
CA LEU A 100 11.33 -24.15 13.52
C LEU A 100 10.56 -25.39 13.06
N PRO A 101 9.60 -25.31 12.14
CA PRO A 101 9.29 -26.46 11.30
C PRO A 101 10.30 -26.51 10.15
N LEU A 102 11.36 -27.31 10.33
CA LEU A 102 12.15 -27.87 9.22
C LEU A 102 11.22 -28.71 8.34
N THR A 103 10.85 -28.21 7.16
CA THR A 103 10.42 -29.05 6.03
C THR A 103 10.96 -28.52 4.71
N PHE A 104 12.29 -28.47 4.59
CA PHE A 104 13.00 -28.30 3.31
C PHE A 104 13.91 -29.51 3.03
N LEU A 105 13.35 -30.72 3.02
CA LEU A 105 14.06 -31.92 2.58
C LEU A 105 13.21 -32.82 1.67
N SER A 106 12.65 -32.28 0.58
CA SER A 106 11.95 -33.12 -0.41
C SER A 106 12.19 -32.80 -1.89
N PHE A 107 13.06 -31.86 -2.26
CA PHE A 107 13.32 -31.58 -3.69
C PHE A 107 14.61 -32.20 -4.26
N ALA A 108 15.41 -32.90 -3.44
CA ALA A 108 16.65 -33.52 -3.91
C ALA A 108 16.52 -35.01 -4.32
N LEU A 109 15.44 -35.72 -3.96
CA LEU A 109 15.31 -37.15 -4.27
C LEU A 109 14.55 -37.45 -5.58
N VAL A 110 13.83 -36.47 -6.14
CA VAL A 110 13.06 -36.67 -7.38
C VAL A 110 13.93 -36.52 -8.65
N LYS A 111 15.16 -36.00 -8.53
CA LYS A 111 16.08 -35.81 -9.67
C LYS A 111 17.07 -36.96 -9.92
N LEU A 112 16.90 -38.10 -9.25
CA LEU A 112 17.72 -39.31 -9.44
C LEU A 112 16.97 -40.48 -10.09
N LEU A 113 15.71 -40.29 -10.50
CA LEU A 113 14.93 -41.32 -11.21
C LEU A 113 14.30 -40.87 -12.53
N ASN A 114 14.69 -39.72 -13.08
CA ASN A 114 14.35 -39.32 -14.45
C ASN A 114 15.50 -38.60 -15.14
#